data_AF-A0A7J0G856-F1
#
_entry.id   AF-A0A7J0G856-F1
#
_cell.length_a   1.000
_cell.length_b   1.000
_cell.length_c   1.000
_cell.angle_alpha   90.00
_cell.angle_beta   90.00
_cell.angle_gamma   90.00
#
_symmetry.space_group_name_H-M   'P 1'
#
loop_
_entity.id
_entity.type
_entity.pdbx_description
1 polymer ?
#
loop_
_entity_poly.entity_id
_entity_poly.type
_entity_poly.pdbx_seq_one_letter_code
_entity_poly.pdbx_strand_id
1 'polypeptide(L)'
;MRPIEGLTLTVDIDKREVIQFSDTSRTIPVPKSANTDYQYTAQDDAPEMEPLKPISIEQPKGPSFRVEDGHIVKWANWVFHLKPDRRAGMIISGAMVQDSDTGGLRSVMYKGFASELFVPYMDPDEAWYFKSYMDAGEFGLGITAMSLVPLNDCPRYAYYMDGLFVGPDGLPYVQTNMICLFERYAGDISWRHSELPFSNYVIRESRPKVTLVARMAASVGNYDYIFDWEFQTDGLISIKVGLSGMLMVKGSPYENLQQVSKKNDMTGPLVSENVIGVVHDHFITFHLDMDIDGVDNSFVKVNLEKKKTATGQSPRKSYLKAKRHVVEREEDARIKLKLSYPTEFHLVNPLKQSRLGNPTGYKVVPGGNAASLLDLDDPPQIRAAFTNNQIWVTRYDRTE
;
A
#
# COMPACT_ATOMS: atom_id res chain seq x y z
N MET A 1 -11.43 -15.21 -15.91
CA MET A 1 -10.97 -15.02 -17.31
C MET A 1 -12.00 -15.41 -18.39
N ARG A 2 -13.26 -15.71 -18.06
CA ARG A 2 -14.28 -16.14 -19.04
C ARG A 2 -15.60 -15.36 -18.89
N PRO A 3 -15.58 -14.04 -19.13
CA PRO A 3 -16.76 -13.20 -18.99
C PRO A 3 -17.82 -13.57 -20.03
N ILE A 4 -19.09 -13.43 -19.65
CA ILE A 4 -20.22 -13.37 -20.59
C ILE A 4 -20.46 -11.88 -20.83
N GLU A 5 -19.96 -11.36 -21.94
CA GLU A 5 -20.03 -9.94 -22.27
C GLU A 5 -21.36 -9.58 -22.93
N GLY A 6 -21.86 -8.38 -22.65
CA GLY A 6 -23.08 -7.86 -23.26
C GLY A 6 -24.37 -8.22 -22.53
N LEU A 7 -24.27 -8.86 -21.35
CA LEU A 7 -25.37 -9.19 -20.47
C LEU A 7 -25.18 -8.51 -19.10
N THR A 8 -26.14 -7.69 -18.68
CA THR A 8 -26.10 -6.96 -17.41
C THR A 8 -27.39 -7.19 -16.63
N LEU A 9 -27.28 -7.45 -15.32
CA LEU A 9 -28.41 -7.57 -14.40
C LEU A 9 -28.21 -6.61 -13.22
N THR A 10 -29.27 -5.87 -12.88
CA THR A 10 -29.33 -5.06 -11.66
C THR A 10 -30.30 -5.72 -10.68
N VAL A 11 -29.81 -5.98 -9.46
CA VAL A 11 -30.55 -6.68 -8.41
C VAL A 11 -30.73 -5.75 -7.21
N ASP A 12 -31.96 -5.63 -6.73
CA ASP A 12 -32.25 -5.02 -5.44
C ASP A 12 -32.03 -6.08 -4.36
N ILE A 13 -31.02 -5.89 -3.51
CA ILE A 13 -30.61 -6.87 -2.50
C ILE A 13 -31.57 -6.92 -1.30
N ASP A 14 -32.32 -5.85 -1.05
CA ASP A 14 -33.30 -5.79 0.04
C ASP A 14 -34.56 -6.55 -0.35
N LYS A 15 -35.05 -6.32 -1.56
CA LYS A 15 -36.21 -7.02 -2.12
C LYS A 15 -35.89 -8.39 -2.69
N ARG A 16 -34.61 -8.66 -2.97
CA ARG A 16 -34.10 -9.89 -3.60
C ARG A 16 -34.71 -10.15 -4.97
N GLU A 17 -34.83 -9.11 -5.79
CA GLU A 17 -35.43 -9.18 -7.13
C GLU A 17 -34.54 -8.54 -8.20
N VAL A 18 -34.63 -9.05 -9.43
CA VAL A 18 -34.01 -8.41 -10.60
C VAL A 18 -34.88 -7.23 -11.01
N ILE A 19 -34.34 -6.02 -10.94
CA ILE A 19 -35.06 -4.78 -11.27
C ILE A 19 -34.74 -4.27 -12.68
N GLN A 20 -33.61 -4.69 -13.25
CA GLN A 20 -33.23 -4.37 -14.61
C GLN A 20 -32.44 -5.52 -15.23
N PHE A 21 -32.72 -5.79 -16.51
CA PHE A 21 -32.04 -6.76 -17.33
C PHE A 21 -31.71 -6.11 -18.68
N SER A 22 -30.46 -6.18 -19.10
CA SER A 22 -29.99 -5.67 -20.40
C SER A 22 -29.21 -6.76 -21.12
N ASP A 23 -29.61 -7.04 -22.36
CA ASP A 23 -28.88 -7.90 -23.29
C ASP A 23 -28.64 -7.09 -24.57
N THR A 24 -27.37 -6.73 -24.79
CA THR A 24 -26.94 -5.91 -25.93
C THR A 24 -27.06 -6.65 -27.27
N SER A 25 -27.40 -7.94 -27.27
CA SER A 25 -27.48 -8.82 -28.45
C SER A 25 -26.17 -8.87 -29.25
N ARG A 26 -25.05 -8.47 -28.65
CA ARG A 26 -23.73 -8.54 -29.26
C ARG A 26 -23.23 -9.98 -29.16
N THR A 27 -22.93 -10.59 -30.31
CA THR A 27 -22.37 -11.96 -30.36
C THR A 27 -20.88 -11.92 -30.01
N ILE A 28 -20.57 -11.77 -28.73
CA ILE A 28 -19.20 -11.82 -28.21
C ILE A 28 -18.93 -13.26 -27.74
N PRO A 29 -17.91 -13.94 -28.28
CA PRO A 29 -17.59 -15.29 -27.86
C PRO A 29 -17.08 -15.29 -26.40
N VAL A 30 -17.50 -16.29 -25.63
CA VAL A 30 -16.93 -16.52 -24.30
C VAL A 30 -15.51 -17.04 -24.50
N PRO A 31 -14.48 -16.42 -23.87
CA PRO A 31 -13.10 -16.89 -23.99
C PRO A 31 -12.94 -18.36 -23.62
N LYS A 32 -11.96 -19.03 -24.24
CA LYS A 32 -11.63 -20.43 -23.94
C LYS A 32 -11.10 -20.58 -22.50
N SER A 33 -11.25 -21.77 -21.93
CA SER A 33 -10.72 -22.09 -20.58
C SER A 33 -9.28 -22.61 -20.60
N ALA A 34 -8.74 -22.94 -21.77
CA ALA A 34 -7.39 -23.46 -21.91
C ALA A 34 -6.37 -22.48 -21.29
N ASN A 35 -5.44 -23.02 -20.50
CA ASN A 35 -4.35 -22.27 -19.86
C ASN A 35 -4.82 -21.12 -18.94
N THR A 36 -5.99 -21.27 -18.29
CA THR A 36 -6.51 -20.27 -17.33
C THR A 36 -6.51 -20.74 -15.87
N ASP A 37 -6.21 -22.02 -15.60
CA ASP A 37 -6.14 -22.54 -14.23
C ASP A 37 -4.76 -22.27 -13.62
N TYR A 38 -4.75 -21.66 -12.44
CA TYR A 38 -3.55 -21.30 -11.69
C TYR A 38 -3.16 -22.36 -10.65
N GLN A 39 -4.02 -23.35 -10.39
CA GLN A 39 -3.73 -24.39 -9.42
C GLN A 39 -2.71 -25.35 -9.99
N TYR A 40 -1.61 -25.55 -9.26
CA TYR A 40 -0.53 -26.45 -9.67
C TYR A 40 -1.04 -27.87 -10.02
N THR A 41 -2.02 -28.38 -9.28
CA THR A 41 -2.61 -29.72 -9.52
C THR A 41 -3.48 -29.83 -10.77
N ALA A 42 -3.89 -28.69 -11.34
CA ALA A 42 -4.73 -28.61 -12.53
C ALA A 42 -3.92 -28.23 -13.79
N GLN A 43 -2.62 -28.00 -13.66
CA GLN A 43 -1.73 -27.70 -14.77
C GLN A 43 -1.16 -29.01 -15.34
N ASP A 44 -1.41 -29.24 -16.64
CA ASP A 44 -0.93 -30.42 -17.35
C ASP A 44 0.59 -30.34 -17.63
N ASP A 45 1.10 -29.13 -17.81
CA ASP A 45 2.51 -28.86 -18.13
C ASP A 45 3.20 -28.16 -16.96
N ALA A 46 4.34 -28.71 -16.52
CA ALA A 46 5.20 -28.02 -15.59
C ALA A 46 5.83 -26.80 -16.28
N PRO A 47 6.05 -25.68 -15.56
CA PRO A 47 6.70 -24.52 -16.16
C PRO A 47 8.10 -24.89 -16.66
N GLU A 48 8.44 -24.46 -17.88
CA GLU A 48 9.77 -24.62 -18.46
C GLU A 48 10.78 -23.69 -17.77
N MET A 49 11.21 -24.08 -16.57
CA MET A 49 12.26 -23.38 -15.84
C MET A 49 13.07 -24.36 -14.98
N GLU A 50 14.35 -24.04 -14.79
CA GLU A 50 15.17 -24.74 -13.81
C GLU A 50 14.58 -24.52 -12.41
N PRO A 51 14.36 -25.59 -11.61
CA PRO A 51 13.78 -25.45 -10.30
C PRO A 51 14.72 -24.67 -9.37
N LEU A 52 14.13 -23.77 -8.58
CA LEU A 52 14.89 -23.07 -7.55
C LEU A 52 15.33 -24.05 -6.46
N LYS A 53 16.60 -23.96 -6.06
CA LYS A 53 17.10 -24.72 -4.91
C LYS A 53 16.41 -24.22 -3.63
N PRO A 54 15.99 -25.10 -2.72
CA PRO A 54 15.36 -24.69 -1.47
C PRO A 54 16.24 -23.75 -0.64
N ILE A 55 15.62 -22.72 -0.05
CA ILE A 55 16.26 -21.80 0.89
C ILE A 55 15.64 -22.03 2.27
N SER A 56 16.47 -22.10 3.31
CA SER A 56 16.01 -22.15 4.70
C SER A 56 16.58 -20.98 5.49
N ILE A 57 15.71 -20.33 6.28
CA ILE A 57 16.08 -19.29 7.24
C ILE A 57 15.69 -19.82 8.62
N GLU A 58 16.68 -19.91 9.51
CA GLU A 58 16.50 -20.47 10.85
C GLU A 58 16.76 -19.41 11.93
N GLN A 59 15.94 -19.44 12.98
CA GLN A 59 16.09 -18.59 14.17
C GLN A 59 16.37 -19.49 15.39
N PRO A 60 17.63 -19.90 15.63
CA PRO A 60 17.97 -20.92 16.63
C PRO A 60 17.65 -20.52 18.08
N LYS A 61 17.41 -19.23 18.33
CA LYS A 61 17.01 -18.68 19.63
C LYS A 61 15.54 -18.21 19.64
N GLY A 62 14.77 -18.57 18.63
CA GLY A 62 13.43 -18.04 18.38
C GLY A 62 13.44 -16.62 17.80
N PRO A 63 12.25 -16.07 17.50
CA PRO A 63 12.11 -14.69 17.04
C PRO A 63 12.51 -13.69 18.12
N SER A 64 13.00 -12.53 17.71
CA SER A 64 13.41 -11.46 18.64
C SER A 64 12.24 -10.59 19.12
N PHE A 65 11.08 -10.69 18.46
CA PHE A 65 9.87 -9.99 18.89
C PHE A 65 9.10 -10.79 19.93
N ARG A 66 8.30 -10.08 20.72
CA ARG A 66 7.31 -10.65 21.64
C ARG A 66 5.95 -10.04 21.36
N VAL A 67 4.91 -10.85 21.50
CA VAL A 67 3.53 -10.41 21.48
C VAL A 67 2.95 -10.62 22.86
N GLU A 68 2.68 -9.54 23.57
CA GLU A 68 2.07 -9.52 24.90
C GLU A 68 0.56 -9.28 24.77
N ASP A 69 -0.23 -9.96 25.58
CA ASP A 69 -1.70 -9.85 25.61
C ASP A 69 -2.37 -10.01 24.22
N GLY A 70 -1.74 -10.80 23.34
CA GLY A 70 -2.20 -11.10 21.99
C GLY A 70 -2.00 -9.97 20.96
N HIS A 71 -1.77 -8.72 21.38
CA HIS A 71 -1.79 -7.55 20.48
C HIS A 71 -0.62 -6.57 20.64
N ILE A 72 0.08 -6.56 21.79
CA ILE A 72 1.18 -5.63 22.03
C ILE A 72 2.48 -6.23 21.51
N VAL A 73 2.98 -5.68 20.42
CA VAL A 73 4.23 -6.10 19.78
C VAL A 73 5.40 -5.31 20.37
N LYS A 74 6.41 -6.03 20.85
CA LYS A 74 7.72 -5.48 21.25
C LYS A 74 8.81 -6.10 20.41
N TRP A 75 9.59 -5.29 19.72
CA TRP A 75 10.68 -5.76 18.86
C TRP A 75 11.79 -4.74 18.79
N ALA A 76 13.02 -5.16 19.09
CA ALA A 76 14.18 -4.27 19.15
C ALA A 76 13.88 -3.02 20.01
N ASN A 77 13.81 -1.84 19.39
CA ASN A 77 13.46 -0.57 20.00
C ASN A 77 11.99 -0.15 19.78
N TRP A 78 11.14 -0.97 19.17
CA TRP A 78 9.75 -0.64 18.89
C TRP A 78 8.78 -1.28 19.89
N VAL A 79 7.73 -0.53 20.22
CA VAL A 79 6.53 -1.01 20.90
C VAL A 79 5.31 -0.47 20.14
N PHE A 80 4.36 -1.33 19.81
CA PHE A 80 3.10 -0.93 19.18
C PHE A 80 1.99 -1.95 19.42
N HIS A 81 0.74 -1.55 19.24
CA HIS A 81 -0.42 -2.43 19.25
C HIS A 81 -0.80 -2.80 17.81
N LEU A 82 -0.99 -4.09 17.55
CA LEU A 82 -1.38 -4.67 16.26
C LEU A 82 -2.76 -5.32 16.40
N LYS A 83 -3.72 -4.90 15.58
CA LYS A 83 -5.09 -5.39 15.66
C LYS A 83 -5.72 -5.66 14.29
N PRO A 84 -6.47 -6.77 14.13
CA PRO A 84 -7.36 -6.98 13.01
C PRO A 84 -8.64 -6.16 13.17
N ASP A 85 -9.11 -5.60 12.06
CA ASP A 85 -10.32 -4.80 11.97
C ASP A 85 -11.15 -5.22 10.76
N ARG A 86 -12.47 -5.29 10.94
CA ARG A 86 -13.40 -5.78 9.92
C ARG A 86 -13.36 -4.93 8.64
N ARG A 87 -13.28 -3.59 8.75
CA ARG A 87 -13.31 -2.68 7.60
C ARG A 87 -11.90 -2.37 7.10
N ALA A 88 -11.02 -1.95 8.00
CA ALA A 88 -9.67 -1.49 7.68
C ALA A 88 -8.67 -2.63 7.44
N GLY A 89 -9.00 -3.85 7.86
CA GLY A 89 -8.10 -4.99 7.78
C GLY A 89 -7.09 -5.00 8.93
N MET A 90 -5.96 -4.32 8.77
CA MET A 90 -4.89 -4.28 9.77
C MET A 90 -4.69 -2.85 10.29
N ILE A 91 -4.70 -2.69 11.61
CA ILE A 91 -4.48 -1.42 12.29
C ILE A 91 -3.24 -1.52 13.18
N ILE A 92 -2.31 -0.57 13.00
CA ILE A 92 -1.22 -0.28 13.94
C ILE A 92 -1.67 0.86 14.86
N SER A 93 -1.41 0.76 16.16
CA SER A 93 -1.72 1.83 17.11
C SER A 93 -0.60 2.02 18.14
N GLY A 94 -0.43 3.25 18.62
CA GLY A 94 0.52 3.61 19.67
C GLY A 94 1.95 3.19 19.38
N ALA A 95 2.41 3.39 18.13
CA ALA A 95 3.77 3.08 17.75
C ALA A 95 4.75 4.03 18.41
N MET A 96 5.62 3.47 19.25
CA MET A 96 6.65 4.17 20.01
C MET A 96 8.01 3.55 19.75
N VAL A 97 9.04 4.38 19.74
CA VAL A 97 10.44 3.97 19.63
C VAL A 97 11.18 4.29 20.93
N GLN A 98 11.99 3.35 21.41
CA GLN A 98 12.87 3.53 22.54
C GLN A 98 14.09 4.34 22.13
N ASP A 99 14.29 5.46 22.82
CA ASP A 99 15.42 6.34 22.64
C ASP A 99 16.68 5.69 23.25
N SER A 100 17.77 5.61 22.48
CA SER A 100 19.00 4.94 22.90
C SER A 100 19.74 5.66 24.01
N ASP A 101 19.57 6.98 24.12
CA ASP A 101 20.33 7.82 25.05
C ASP A 101 19.62 7.90 26.40
N THR A 102 18.30 8.00 26.38
CA THR A 102 17.47 8.14 27.59
C THR A 102 16.82 6.85 28.07
N GLY A 103 16.70 5.84 27.19
CA GLY A 103 15.94 4.62 27.44
C GLY A 103 14.42 4.82 27.47
N GLY A 104 13.93 6.05 27.32
CA GLY A 104 12.51 6.39 27.32
C GLY A 104 11.81 6.05 26.01
N LEU A 105 10.52 5.74 26.08
CA LEU A 105 9.67 5.55 24.90
C LEU A 105 9.22 6.89 24.35
N ARG A 106 9.35 7.06 23.04
CA ARG A 106 8.99 8.27 22.30
C ARG A 106 7.92 7.95 21.28
N SER A 107 6.83 8.71 21.31
CA SER A 107 5.70 8.52 20.40
C SER A 107 6.07 8.88 18.97
N VAL A 108 5.58 8.07 18.02
CA VAL A 108 5.76 8.27 16.58
C VAL A 108 4.40 8.35 15.88
N MET A 109 3.53 7.38 16.09
CA MET A 109 2.23 7.30 15.40
C MET A 109 1.17 6.73 16.34
N TYR A 110 0.09 7.47 16.52
CA TYR A 110 -1.05 7.04 17.33
C TYR A 110 -1.86 5.95 16.63
N LYS A 111 -2.13 6.09 15.33
CA LYS A 111 -2.92 5.12 14.56
C LYS A 111 -2.58 5.13 13.07
N GLY A 112 -2.40 3.95 12.48
CA GLY A 112 -2.08 3.77 11.07
C GLY A 112 -2.87 2.63 10.43
N PHE A 113 -3.53 2.87 9.30
CA PHE A 113 -4.27 1.85 8.53
C PHE A 113 -4.59 2.30 7.10
N ALA A 114 -4.91 1.35 6.22
CA ALA A 114 -5.50 1.65 4.91
C ALA A 114 -6.97 2.06 5.08
N SER A 115 -7.28 3.33 4.86
CA SER A 115 -8.60 3.90 5.13
C SER A 115 -9.59 3.57 4.03
N GLU A 116 -9.16 3.69 2.77
CA GLU A 116 -10.00 3.39 1.62
C GLU A 116 -9.17 3.04 0.38
N LEU A 117 -9.77 2.27 -0.53
CA LEU A 117 -9.27 2.02 -1.87
C LEU A 117 -10.22 2.62 -2.90
N PHE A 118 -9.71 2.92 -4.09
CA PHE A 118 -10.53 3.31 -5.23
C PHE A 118 -9.98 2.69 -6.51
N VAL A 119 -10.82 1.90 -7.19
CA VAL A 119 -10.45 1.13 -8.39
C VAL A 119 -11.41 1.46 -9.55
N PRO A 120 -11.22 2.62 -10.22
CA PRO A 120 -12.03 3.01 -11.38
C PRO A 120 -11.60 2.30 -12.66
N TYR A 121 -12.56 1.69 -13.36
CA TYR A 121 -12.35 1.12 -14.69
C TYR A 121 -12.62 2.16 -15.78
N MET A 122 -11.81 2.13 -16.84
CA MET A 122 -11.80 3.12 -17.93
C MET A 122 -12.56 2.63 -19.17
N ASP A 123 -13.72 2.01 -18.97
CA ASP A 123 -14.60 1.55 -20.05
C ASP A 123 -16.03 2.09 -19.87
N PRO A 124 -16.48 2.99 -20.75
CA PRO A 124 -17.80 3.63 -20.64
C PRO A 124 -18.95 2.75 -21.13
N ASP A 125 -18.69 1.51 -21.56
CA ASP A 125 -19.73 0.57 -22.00
C ASP A 125 -20.68 0.20 -20.84
N GLU A 126 -21.90 -0.21 -21.17
CA GLU A 126 -23.00 -0.39 -20.20
C GLU A 126 -22.66 -1.38 -19.07
N ALA A 127 -21.86 -2.42 -19.37
CA ALA A 127 -21.43 -3.44 -18.42
C ALA A 127 -20.21 -3.03 -17.56
N TRP A 128 -19.68 -1.81 -17.77
CA TRP A 128 -18.40 -1.38 -17.19
C TRP A 128 -18.41 -0.01 -16.52
N TYR A 129 -19.16 0.97 -17.03
CA TYR A 129 -19.06 2.37 -16.57
C TYR A 129 -19.26 2.55 -15.05
N PHE A 130 -20.01 1.65 -14.40
CA PHE A 130 -20.30 1.70 -12.97
C PHE A 130 -19.21 1.05 -12.09
N LYS A 131 -18.25 0.34 -12.68
CA LYS A 131 -17.19 -0.39 -11.95
C LYS A 131 -16.13 0.57 -11.46
N SER A 132 -16.34 1.05 -10.24
CA SER A 132 -15.49 2.03 -9.56
C SER A 132 -15.40 1.72 -8.07
N TYR A 133 -14.84 0.54 -7.77
CA TYR A 133 -14.95 -0.09 -6.46
C TYR A 133 -14.26 0.73 -5.36
N MET A 134 -14.88 0.75 -4.19
CA MET A 134 -14.31 1.25 -2.93
C MET A 134 -14.11 0.09 -1.97
N ASP A 135 -12.99 -0.62 -2.12
CA ASP A 135 -12.86 -1.98 -1.57
C ASP A 135 -13.04 -2.04 -0.04
N ALA A 136 -12.52 -1.07 0.71
CA ALA A 136 -12.65 -1.07 2.16
C ALA A 136 -14.07 -0.67 2.60
N GLY A 137 -14.68 0.31 1.94
CA GLY A 137 -16.01 0.80 2.26
C GLY A 137 -17.15 -0.13 1.82
N GLU A 138 -17.04 -0.74 0.64
CA GLU A 138 -18.09 -1.56 0.02
C GLU A 138 -18.01 -3.03 0.42
N PHE A 139 -16.79 -3.58 0.58
CA PHE A 139 -16.59 -5.01 0.88
C PHE A 139 -15.94 -5.27 2.25
N GLY A 140 -15.08 -4.35 2.72
CA GLY A 140 -14.35 -4.46 3.98
C GLY A 140 -13.07 -5.29 3.85
N LEU A 141 -11.90 -4.64 3.97
CA LEU A 141 -10.60 -5.29 3.79
C LEU A 141 -10.34 -6.42 4.80
N GLY A 142 -10.89 -6.32 6.01
CA GLY A 142 -10.72 -7.37 7.02
C GLY A 142 -11.57 -8.59 6.75
N ILE A 143 -12.77 -8.40 6.23
CA ILE A 143 -13.67 -9.50 5.83
C ILE A 143 -13.06 -10.26 4.65
N THR A 144 -12.41 -9.54 3.74
CA THR A 144 -11.76 -10.12 2.56
C THR A 144 -10.32 -10.55 2.81
N ALA A 145 -9.79 -10.39 4.03
CA ALA A 145 -8.46 -10.85 4.40
C ALA A 145 -8.44 -12.37 4.63
N MET A 146 -8.12 -13.12 3.58
CA MET A 146 -8.11 -14.58 3.61
C MET A 146 -6.95 -15.12 4.46
N SER A 147 -7.08 -16.35 4.95
CA SER A 147 -6.04 -17.00 5.74
C SER A 147 -4.73 -17.11 4.97
N LEU A 148 -3.66 -16.54 5.54
CA LEU A 148 -2.32 -16.60 4.97
C LEU A 148 -1.82 -18.06 4.94
N VAL A 149 -1.24 -18.47 3.82
CA VAL A 149 -0.68 -19.81 3.60
C VAL A 149 0.70 -19.90 4.23
N PRO A 150 0.90 -20.73 5.28
CA PRO A 150 2.20 -20.85 5.94
C PRO A 150 3.31 -21.29 4.99
N LEU A 151 4.51 -20.77 5.20
CA LEU A 151 5.72 -20.99 4.39
C LEU A 151 5.71 -20.38 2.98
N ASN A 152 4.54 -20.02 2.45
CA ASN A 152 4.40 -19.36 1.15
C ASN A 152 4.21 -17.85 1.33
N ASP A 153 3.21 -17.44 2.11
CA ASP A 153 2.92 -16.03 2.36
C ASP A 153 3.77 -15.46 3.50
N CYS A 154 4.12 -16.29 4.48
CA CYS A 154 4.91 -15.92 5.65
C CYS A 154 5.93 -17.01 6.02
N PRO A 155 7.11 -16.64 6.54
CA PRO A 155 8.17 -17.60 6.85
C PRO A 155 7.85 -18.46 8.09
N ARG A 156 8.62 -19.54 8.28
CA ARG A 156 8.43 -20.57 9.33
C ARG A 156 8.23 -20.04 10.75
N TYR A 157 8.90 -18.96 11.13
CA TYR A 157 8.86 -18.40 12.48
C TYR A 157 7.89 -17.20 12.61
N ALA A 158 6.93 -17.09 11.69
CA ALA A 158 5.90 -16.08 11.79
C ALA A 158 4.93 -16.38 12.95
N TYR A 159 4.56 -15.34 13.67
CA TYR A 159 3.42 -15.36 14.60
C TYR A 159 2.15 -15.01 13.83
N TYR A 160 1.09 -15.78 14.00
CA TYR A 160 -0.19 -15.53 13.34
C TYR A 160 -1.21 -14.96 14.32
N MET A 161 -2.02 -14.04 13.83
CA MET A 161 -3.10 -13.39 14.56
C MET A 161 -4.41 -13.58 13.80
N ASP A 162 -5.41 -14.09 14.51
CA ASP A 162 -6.76 -14.29 14.00
C ASP A 162 -7.59 -13.00 14.13
N GLY A 163 -8.50 -12.78 13.18
CA GLY A 163 -9.56 -11.77 13.31
C GLY A 163 -10.82 -12.38 13.91
N LEU A 164 -11.40 -11.76 14.93
CA LEU A 164 -12.72 -12.13 15.45
C LEU A 164 -13.75 -11.11 15.01
N PHE A 165 -14.68 -11.52 14.15
CA PHE A 165 -15.69 -10.65 13.53
C PHE A 165 -17.10 -11.16 13.77
N VAL A 166 -18.09 -10.38 13.32
CA VAL A 166 -19.52 -10.69 13.48
C VAL A 166 -20.15 -10.85 12.10
N GLY A 167 -20.79 -11.99 11.87
CA GLY A 167 -21.50 -12.32 10.63
C GLY A 167 -22.78 -11.49 10.44
N PRO A 168 -23.42 -11.58 9.26
CA PRO A 168 -24.69 -10.89 9.00
C PRO A 168 -25.86 -11.41 9.86
N ASP A 169 -25.73 -12.61 10.43
CA ASP A 169 -26.65 -13.21 11.39
C ASP A 169 -26.39 -12.77 12.85
N GLY A 170 -25.37 -11.94 13.08
CA GLY A 170 -24.97 -11.50 14.42
C GLY A 170 -24.09 -12.50 15.18
N LEU A 171 -23.72 -13.64 14.57
CA LEU A 171 -22.87 -14.63 15.23
C LEU A 171 -21.38 -14.30 15.05
N PRO A 172 -20.55 -14.52 16.09
CA PRO A 172 -19.11 -14.34 15.96
C PRO A 172 -18.50 -15.43 15.07
N TYR A 173 -17.55 -15.05 14.23
CA TYR A 173 -16.74 -15.99 13.46
C TYR A 173 -15.26 -15.60 13.51
N VAL A 174 -14.38 -16.59 13.39
CA VAL A 174 -12.93 -16.42 13.42
C VAL A 174 -12.40 -16.46 11.98
N GLN A 175 -11.70 -15.40 11.60
CA GLN A 175 -10.87 -15.32 10.40
C GLN A 175 -9.44 -15.75 10.79
N THR A 176 -9.12 -17.03 10.56
CA THR A 176 -7.85 -17.60 11.01
C THR A 176 -6.66 -17.06 10.24
N ASN A 177 -5.49 -16.93 10.89
CA ASN A 177 -4.22 -16.54 10.25
C ASN A 177 -4.33 -15.28 9.37
N MET A 178 -5.12 -14.29 9.81
CA MET A 178 -5.43 -13.08 9.04
C MET A 178 -4.21 -12.16 8.91
N ILE A 179 -3.43 -12.03 9.98
CA ILE A 179 -2.20 -11.24 10.02
C ILE A 179 -1.06 -12.15 10.44
N CYS A 180 0.10 -12.04 9.78
CA CYS A 180 1.33 -12.66 10.26
C CYS A 180 2.38 -11.62 10.61
N LEU A 181 3.16 -11.89 11.65
CA LEU A 181 4.24 -11.05 12.16
C LEU A 181 5.55 -11.83 12.11
N PHE A 182 6.57 -11.31 11.44
CA PHE A 182 7.85 -12.00 11.29
C PHE A 182 9.04 -11.06 11.13
N GLU A 183 10.24 -11.58 11.38
CA GLU A 183 11.48 -10.87 11.08
C GLU A 183 11.96 -11.21 9.68
N ARG A 184 12.28 -10.19 8.88
CA ARG A 184 12.82 -10.33 7.53
C ARG A 184 14.31 -10.08 7.53
N TYR A 185 15.05 -11.03 6.97
CA TYR A 185 16.45 -10.89 6.60
C TYR A 185 16.61 -11.27 5.12
N ALA A 186 16.85 -10.27 4.28
CA ALA A 186 16.98 -10.44 2.83
C ALA A 186 18.42 -10.22 2.32
N GLY A 187 19.40 -10.17 3.23
CA GLY A 187 20.77 -9.80 2.89
C GLY A 187 21.00 -8.29 2.74
N ASP A 188 19.99 -7.47 3.07
CA ASP A 188 20.09 -6.02 3.07
C ASP A 188 21.11 -5.51 4.10
N ILE A 189 21.73 -4.38 3.79
CA ILE A 189 22.71 -3.70 4.64
C ILE A 189 22.01 -2.57 5.39
N SER A 190 22.14 -2.55 6.72
CA SER A 190 21.63 -1.45 7.55
C SER A 190 22.48 -0.20 7.33
N TRP A 191 23.80 -0.34 7.48
CA TRP A 191 24.78 0.65 7.06
C TRP A 191 26.14 -0.01 6.85
N ARG A 192 26.99 0.64 6.05
CA ARG A 192 28.37 0.21 5.85
C ARG A 192 29.29 1.38 5.55
N HIS A 193 30.56 1.22 5.88
CA HIS A 193 31.61 2.14 5.49
C HIS A 193 32.93 1.39 5.23
N SER A 194 33.74 1.92 4.33
CA SER A 194 35.09 1.43 4.09
C SER A 194 35.97 2.64 3.82
N GLU A 195 36.94 2.87 4.71
CA GLU A 195 37.89 3.97 4.57
C GLU A 195 38.94 3.58 3.52
N LEU A 196 39.37 4.56 2.73
CA LEU A 196 40.49 4.35 1.82
C LEU A 196 41.74 4.03 2.64
N PRO A 197 42.59 3.09 2.19
CA PRO A 197 43.78 2.73 2.94
C PRO A 197 44.66 3.96 3.19
N PHE A 198 44.82 4.34 4.45
CA PHE A 198 45.78 5.34 4.90
C PHE A 198 46.73 4.69 5.91
N SER A 199 48.04 4.83 5.71
CA SER A 199 49.06 4.37 6.66
C SER A 199 48.91 2.89 7.11
N ASN A 200 48.64 1.97 6.17
CA ASN A 200 48.43 0.53 6.42
C ASN A 200 47.22 0.15 7.31
N TYR A 201 46.31 1.07 7.63
CA TYR A 201 45.07 0.75 8.32
C TYR A 201 43.97 0.34 7.34
N VAL A 202 43.33 -0.80 7.60
CA VAL A 202 42.14 -1.26 6.87
C VAL A 202 40.93 -1.09 7.78
N ILE A 203 40.13 -0.06 7.52
CA ILE A 203 38.90 0.21 8.27
C ILE A 203 37.72 -0.13 7.37
N ARG A 204 36.97 -1.18 7.73
CA ARG A 204 35.76 -1.62 7.04
C ARG A 204 34.74 -2.13 8.05
N GLU A 205 33.53 -1.62 7.97
CA GLU A 205 32.42 -1.99 8.85
C GLU A 205 31.14 -2.12 8.01
N SER A 206 30.32 -3.12 8.33
CA SER A 206 29.02 -3.34 7.71
C SER A 206 28.10 -4.02 8.70
N ARG A 207 26.86 -3.56 8.80
CA ARG A 207 25.84 -4.17 9.66
C ARG A 207 24.67 -4.72 8.86
N PRO A 208 24.21 -5.95 9.16
CA PRO A 208 23.05 -6.52 8.50
C PRO A 208 21.78 -5.77 8.88
N LYS A 209 20.82 -5.74 7.95
CA LYS A 209 19.47 -5.22 8.20
C LYS A 209 18.53 -6.37 8.49
N VAL A 210 17.89 -6.30 9.65
CA VAL A 210 16.74 -7.13 10.02
C VAL A 210 15.57 -6.19 10.28
N THR A 211 14.41 -6.50 9.72
CA THR A 211 13.20 -5.68 9.87
C THR A 211 12.06 -6.53 10.39
N LEU A 212 11.11 -5.91 11.08
CA LEU A 212 9.89 -6.58 11.52
C LEU A 212 8.77 -6.26 10.54
N VAL A 213 8.08 -7.28 10.04
CA VAL A 213 6.98 -7.15 9.07
C VAL A 213 5.70 -7.70 9.68
N ALA A 214 4.67 -6.86 9.75
CA ALA A 214 3.28 -7.28 9.91
C ALA A 214 2.62 -7.32 8.53
N ARG A 215 2.13 -8.50 8.12
CA ARG A 215 1.57 -8.77 6.79
C ARG A 215 0.12 -9.22 6.87
N MET A 216 -0.68 -8.71 5.94
CA MET A 216 -2.05 -9.16 5.67
C MET A 216 -2.23 -9.30 4.14
N ALA A 217 -3.03 -10.26 3.69
CA ALA A 217 -3.42 -10.37 2.28
C ALA A 217 -4.95 -10.30 2.17
N ALA A 218 -5.49 -9.33 1.41
CA ALA A 218 -6.92 -9.16 1.18
C ALA A 218 -7.30 -9.47 -0.27
N SER A 219 -8.24 -10.38 -0.45
CA SER A 219 -8.71 -10.86 -1.75
C SER A 219 -10.10 -10.29 -2.06
N VAL A 220 -10.16 -9.20 -2.82
CA VAL A 220 -11.41 -8.52 -3.18
C VAL A 220 -11.79 -8.90 -4.61
N GLY A 221 -12.67 -9.90 -4.72
CA GLY A 221 -13.06 -10.45 -6.01
C GLY A 221 -11.87 -11.06 -6.75
N ASN A 222 -11.39 -10.40 -7.79
CA ASN A 222 -10.27 -10.86 -8.61
C ASN A 222 -8.90 -10.34 -8.15
N TYR A 223 -8.84 -9.37 -7.23
CA TYR A 223 -7.58 -8.77 -6.80
C TYR A 223 -7.07 -9.35 -5.50
N ASP A 224 -5.74 -9.46 -5.38
CA ASP A 224 -5.06 -9.75 -4.12
C ASP A 224 -4.15 -8.58 -3.74
N TYR A 225 -4.42 -7.99 -2.56
CA TYR A 225 -3.67 -6.89 -1.98
C TYR A 225 -2.84 -7.39 -0.81
N ILE A 226 -1.50 -7.35 -0.93
CA ILE A 226 -0.58 -7.76 0.14
C ILE A 226 -0.08 -6.51 0.87
N PHE A 227 -0.60 -6.27 2.08
CA PHE A 227 -0.22 -5.14 2.93
C PHE A 227 0.90 -5.53 3.89
N ASP A 228 2.05 -4.87 3.77
CA ASP A 228 3.17 -4.99 4.70
C ASP A 228 3.38 -3.67 5.46
N TRP A 229 3.35 -3.74 6.80
CA TRP A 229 3.92 -2.72 7.68
C TRP A 229 5.28 -3.20 8.17
N GLU A 230 6.33 -2.49 7.78
CA GLU A 230 7.71 -2.83 8.08
C GLU A 230 8.33 -1.81 9.04
N PHE A 231 8.80 -2.29 10.20
CA PHE A 231 9.51 -1.51 11.20
C PHE A 231 11.00 -1.81 11.15
N GLN A 232 11.82 -0.77 11.26
CA GLN A 232 13.28 -0.86 11.14
C GLN A 232 13.96 -0.28 12.38
N THR A 233 15.12 -0.83 12.75
CA THR A 233 15.84 -0.43 13.96
C THR A 233 16.41 1.00 13.90
N ASP A 234 16.49 1.59 12.70
CA ASP A 234 16.88 2.98 12.46
C ASP A 234 15.72 3.98 12.60
N GLY A 235 14.53 3.51 13.00
CA GLY A 235 13.34 4.35 13.18
C GLY A 235 12.45 4.42 11.94
N LEU A 236 12.77 3.76 10.83
CA LEU A 236 11.93 3.82 9.64
C LEU A 236 10.69 2.91 9.77
N ILE A 237 9.52 3.46 9.44
CA ILE A 237 8.29 2.71 9.17
C ILE A 237 8.05 2.73 7.65
N SER A 238 8.02 1.57 7.02
CA SER A 238 7.73 1.42 5.59
C SER A 238 6.41 0.69 5.40
N ILE A 239 5.51 1.28 4.62
CA ILE A 239 4.25 0.67 4.23
C ILE A 239 4.38 0.25 2.78
N LYS A 240 4.05 -1.00 2.46
CA LYS A 240 4.08 -1.52 1.09
C LYS A 240 2.78 -2.24 0.79
N VAL A 241 2.29 -2.06 -0.43
CA VAL A 241 1.14 -2.79 -0.97
C VAL A 241 1.61 -3.52 -2.21
N GLY A 242 1.58 -4.85 -2.17
CA GLY A 242 1.75 -5.71 -3.35
C GLY A 242 0.42 -5.94 -4.04
N LEU A 243 0.42 -5.96 -5.37
CA LEU A 243 -0.76 -6.30 -6.18
C LEU A 243 -0.51 -7.64 -6.88
N SER A 244 -1.46 -8.56 -6.74
CA SER A 244 -1.50 -9.84 -7.44
C SER A 244 -2.95 -10.19 -7.81
N GLY A 245 -3.23 -11.47 -8.05
CA GLY A 245 -4.53 -11.98 -8.42
C GLY A 245 -4.73 -12.08 -9.93
N MET A 246 -5.98 -11.90 -10.36
CA MET A 246 -6.41 -12.04 -11.74
C MET A 246 -6.89 -10.70 -12.29
N LEU A 247 -6.67 -10.48 -13.59
CA LEU A 247 -7.31 -9.36 -14.28
C LEU A 247 -8.83 -9.54 -14.29
N MET A 248 -9.57 -8.47 -13.99
CA MET A 248 -10.95 -8.38 -14.44
C MET A 248 -10.92 -8.09 -15.94
N VAL A 249 -11.64 -8.89 -16.71
CA VAL A 249 -11.53 -8.89 -18.17
C VAL A 249 -12.86 -8.69 -18.86
N LYS A 250 -12.77 -8.03 -20.02
CA LYS A 250 -13.87 -7.81 -20.95
C LYS A 250 -13.81 -8.83 -22.08
N GLY A 251 -14.96 -9.42 -22.39
CA GLY A 251 -15.08 -10.29 -23.57
C GLY A 251 -14.98 -9.48 -24.86
N SER A 252 -14.34 -10.02 -25.88
CA SER A 252 -14.09 -9.34 -27.14
C SER A 252 -14.27 -10.27 -28.34
N PRO A 253 -14.77 -9.78 -29.49
CA PRO A 253 -14.81 -10.58 -30.71
C PRO A 253 -13.42 -10.80 -31.32
N TYR A 254 -12.37 -10.13 -30.82
CA TYR A 254 -11.04 -10.17 -31.40
C TYR A 254 -10.19 -11.32 -30.85
N GLU A 255 -9.64 -12.13 -31.73
CA GLU A 255 -8.64 -13.17 -31.43
C GLU A 255 -7.22 -12.62 -31.51
N ASN A 256 -7.00 -11.56 -32.30
CA ASN A 256 -5.70 -10.92 -32.46
C ASN A 256 -5.81 -9.43 -32.82
N LEU A 257 -4.70 -8.71 -32.70
CA LEU A 257 -4.66 -7.27 -32.98
C LEU A 257 -4.80 -6.94 -34.47
N GLN A 258 -4.65 -7.88 -35.41
CA GLN A 258 -4.88 -7.60 -36.83
C GLN A 258 -6.37 -7.38 -37.14
N GLN A 259 -7.27 -7.94 -36.33
CA GLN A 259 -8.72 -7.77 -36.47
C GLN A 259 -9.24 -6.42 -35.94
N VAL A 260 -8.41 -5.65 -35.22
CA VAL A 260 -8.81 -4.38 -34.62
C VAL A 260 -8.54 -3.21 -35.58
N SER A 261 -9.60 -2.55 -36.04
CA SER A 261 -9.51 -1.42 -36.97
C SER A 261 -9.01 -0.13 -36.31
N LYS A 262 -9.42 0.13 -35.05
CA LYS A 262 -9.02 1.31 -34.28
C LYS A 262 -8.39 0.94 -32.95
N LYS A 263 -7.12 0.53 -33.00
CA LYS A 263 -6.37 0.04 -31.82
C LYS A 263 -6.30 1.05 -30.68
N ASN A 264 -6.22 2.34 -30.99
CA ASN A 264 -6.12 3.40 -29.99
C ASN A 264 -7.43 3.68 -29.25
N ASP A 265 -8.56 3.18 -29.77
CA ASP A 265 -9.88 3.35 -29.15
C ASP A 265 -10.22 2.17 -28.21
N MET A 266 -9.33 1.18 -28.07
CA MET A 266 -9.54 0.05 -27.18
C MET A 266 -9.48 0.50 -25.72
N THR A 267 -10.40 -0.03 -24.91
CA THR A 267 -10.46 0.23 -23.45
C THR A 267 -9.38 -0.52 -22.66
N GLY A 268 -8.51 -1.26 -23.36
CA GLY A 268 -7.29 -1.84 -22.83
C GLY A 268 -6.64 -2.84 -23.80
N PRO A 269 -5.48 -3.41 -23.43
CA PRO A 269 -4.80 -4.38 -24.27
C PRO A 269 -5.61 -5.67 -24.47
N LEU A 270 -5.49 -6.26 -25.66
CA LEU A 270 -5.89 -7.65 -25.89
C LEU A 270 -4.82 -8.56 -25.24
N VAL A 271 -5.17 -9.20 -24.12
CA VAL A 271 -4.24 -10.01 -23.31
C VAL A 271 -4.30 -11.50 -23.63
N SER A 272 -5.37 -11.94 -24.29
CA SER A 272 -5.54 -13.28 -24.84
C SER A 272 -6.61 -13.25 -25.94
N GLU A 273 -6.79 -14.36 -26.66
CA GLU A 273 -7.89 -14.53 -27.61
C GLU A 273 -9.22 -14.17 -26.93
N ASN A 274 -9.96 -13.22 -27.50
CA ASN A 274 -11.25 -12.76 -27.01
C ASN A 274 -11.24 -12.06 -25.63
N VAL A 275 -10.07 -11.69 -25.10
CA VAL A 275 -9.94 -11.14 -23.75
C VAL A 275 -9.24 -9.78 -23.77
N ILE A 276 -9.97 -8.73 -23.38
CA ILE A 276 -9.41 -7.40 -23.13
C ILE A 276 -9.17 -7.23 -21.62
N GLY A 277 -7.95 -6.87 -21.23
CA GLY A 277 -7.67 -6.39 -19.88
C GLY A 277 -8.01 -4.91 -19.81
N VAL A 278 -9.15 -4.57 -19.20
CA VAL A 278 -9.64 -3.18 -19.18
C VAL A 278 -8.70 -2.31 -18.34
N VAL A 279 -8.34 -1.13 -18.85
CA VAL A 279 -7.50 -0.16 -18.13
C VAL A 279 -8.24 0.30 -16.88
N HIS A 280 -7.51 0.36 -15.77
CA HIS A 280 -8.01 0.80 -14.48
C HIS A 280 -6.84 1.30 -13.62
N ASP A 281 -7.18 2.02 -12.55
CA ASP A 281 -6.22 2.47 -11.55
C ASP A 281 -6.42 1.74 -10.21
N HIS A 282 -5.40 1.76 -9.36
CA HIS A 282 -5.52 1.39 -7.95
C HIS A 282 -5.03 2.55 -7.08
N PHE A 283 -5.95 3.22 -6.40
CA PHE A 283 -5.63 4.21 -5.37
C PHE A 283 -5.81 3.59 -3.99
N ILE A 284 -4.79 3.67 -3.14
CA ILE A 284 -4.84 3.21 -1.76
C ILE A 284 -4.51 4.39 -0.85
N THR A 285 -5.45 4.77 0.01
CA THR A 285 -5.30 5.89 0.94
C THR A 285 -5.02 5.39 2.33
N PHE A 286 -3.95 5.90 2.95
CA PHE A 286 -3.60 5.58 4.33
C PHE A 286 -4.01 6.71 5.26
N HIS A 287 -4.66 6.36 6.37
CA HIS A 287 -4.81 7.24 7.52
C HIS A 287 -3.57 7.03 8.41
N LEU A 288 -2.82 8.11 8.63
CA LEU A 288 -1.59 8.13 9.44
C LEU A 288 -1.72 9.23 10.49
N ASP A 289 -2.25 8.87 11.66
CA ASP A 289 -2.36 9.74 12.82
C ASP A 289 -1.00 9.81 13.52
N MET A 290 -0.21 10.83 13.18
CA MET A 290 1.17 11.00 13.63
C MET A 290 1.21 11.82 14.92
N ASP A 291 1.88 11.28 15.94
CA ASP A 291 2.03 11.88 17.27
C ASP A 291 3.52 11.95 17.63
N ILE A 292 4.28 12.75 16.88
CA ILE A 292 5.73 12.85 17.02
C ILE A 292 6.06 13.48 18.37
N ASP A 293 6.62 12.69 19.30
CA ASP A 293 6.90 13.11 20.69
C ASP A 293 5.71 13.79 21.41
N GLY A 294 4.49 13.44 21.03
CA GLY A 294 3.24 14.03 21.52
C GLY A 294 2.39 14.64 20.41
N VAL A 295 1.23 15.18 20.80
CA VAL A 295 0.13 15.57 19.91
C VAL A 295 0.31 16.95 19.26
N ASP A 296 1.16 17.81 19.80
CA ASP A 296 1.39 19.16 19.29
C ASP A 296 2.35 19.12 18.08
N ASN A 297 1.82 18.76 16.92
CA ASN A 297 2.61 18.60 15.69
C ASN A 297 2.30 19.70 14.66
N SER A 298 3.21 19.87 13.70
CA SER A 298 3.06 20.79 12.58
C SER A 298 3.55 20.13 11.29
N PHE A 299 2.84 20.38 10.20
CA PHE A 299 3.28 19.96 8.88
C PHE A 299 4.19 21.02 8.25
N VAL A 300 5.33 20.60 7.72
CA VAL A 300 6.35 21.48 7.16
C VAL A 300 6.70 21.03 5.74
N LYS A 301 6.54 21.95 4.79
CA LYS A 301 7.04 21.81 3.42
C LYS A 301 8.47 22.33 3.36
N VAL A 302 9.40 21.51 2.91
CA VAL A 302 10.79 21.89 2.66
C VAL A 302 11.02 21.96 1.15
N ASN A 303 10.82 23.14 0.58
CA ASN A 303 10.97 23.37 -0.85
C ASN A 303 12.45 23.44 -1.21
N LEU A 304 12.88 22.64 -2.19
CA LEU A 304 14.24 22.65 -2.71
C LEU A 304 14.30 23.59 -3.93
N GLU A 305 14.74 24.83 -3.70
CA GLU A 305 14.75 25.88 -4.72
C GLU A 305 16.13 26.09 -5.34
N LYS A 306 16.19 26.24 -6.67
CA LYS A 306 17.38 26.75 -7.34
C LYS A 306 17.59 28.23 -7.01
N LYS A 307 18.77 28.57 -6.50
CA LYS A 307 19.23 29.96 -6.34
C LYS A 307 20.37 30.25 -7.30
N LYS A 308 20.27 31.37 -8.01
CA LYS A 308 21.38 31.90 -8.81
C LYS A 308 22.38 32.55 -7.88
N THR A 309 23.66 32.39 -8.17
CA THR A 309 24.73 33.14 -7.52
C THR A 309 24.78 34.55 -8.10
N ALA A 310 25.20 35.52 -7.29
CA ALA A 310 25.43 36.87 -7.79
C ALA A 310 26.68 36.89 -8.70
N THR A 311 26.69 37.81 -9.66
CA THR A 311 27.85 38.04 -10.53
C THR A 311 29.10 38.33 -9.69
N GLY A 312 30.19 37.60 -9.95
CA GLY A 312 31.45 37.75 -9.22
C GLY A 312 31.54 37.04 -7.86
N GLN A 313 30.45 36.50 -7.32
CA GLN A 313 30.46 35.85 -6.01
C GLN A 313 31.07 34.43 -6.04
N SER A 314 30.87 33.70 -7.13
CA SER A 314 31.32 32.32 -7.27
C SER A 314 31.51 31.95 -8.74
N PRO A 315 32.47 31.07 -9.07
CA PRO A 315 32.54 30.44 -10.39
C PRO A 315 31.28 29.61 -10.73
N ARG A 316 30.55 29.12 -9.70
CA ARG A 316 29.27 28.44 -9.87
C ARG A 316 28.19 29.46 -10.21
N LYS A 317 27.30 29.13 -11.15
CA LYS A 317 26.15 29.98 -11.54
C LYS A 317 24.91 29.80 -10.66
N SER A 318 24.82 28.69 -9.93
CA SER A 318 23.68 28.37 -9.08
C SER A 318 23.97 27.27 -8.07
N TYR A 319 23.10 27.17 -7.07
CA TYR A 319 23.09 26.17 -6.01
C TYR A 319 21.65 25.88 -5.57
N LEU A 320 21.46 24.84 -4.77
CA LEU A 320 20.16 24.46 -4.20
C LEU A 320 20.03 25.07 -2.79
N LYS A 321 18.86 25.60 -2.46
CA LYS A 321 18.53 26.08 -1.11
C LYS A 321 17.24 25.44 -0.64
N ALA A 322 17.28 24.83 0.54
CA ALA A 322 16.08 24.36 1.23
C ALA A 322 15.38 25.55 1.90
N LYS A 323 14.08 25.72 1.63
CA LYS A 323 13.23 26.68 2.34
C LYS A 323 12.12 25.93 3.06
N ARG A 324 12.08 26.09 4.37
CA ARG A 324 11.05 25.53 5.24
C ARG A 324 9.85 26.46 5.30
N HIS A 325 8.66 25.91 5.18
CA HIS A 325 7.40 26.60 5.34
C HIS A 325 6.47 25.73 6.17
N VAL A 326 6.10 26.23 7.36
CA VAL A 326 5.10 25.60 8.23
C VAL A 326 3.74 25.84 7.60
N VAL A 327 2.96 24.77 7.46
CA VAL A 327 1.61 24.82 6.90
C VAL A 327 0.64 25.19 8.01
N GLU A 328 -0.14 26.24 7.81
CA GLU A 328 -1.04 26.79 8.84
C GLU A 328 -2.49 26.30 8.71
N ARG A 329 -2.92 25.94 7.50
CA ARG A 329 -4.30 25.57 7.18
C ARG A 329 -4.36 24.32 6.32
N GLU A 330 -5.44 23.56 6.45
CA GLU A 330 -5.66 22.31 5.71
C GLU A 330 -5.68 22.51 4.19
N GLU A 331 -6.14 23.67 3.72
CA GLU A 331 -6.13 24.04 2.29
C GLU A 331 -4.70 24.04 1.71
N ASP A 332 -3.72 24.47 2.51
CA ASP A 332 -2.30 24.55 2.13
C ASP A 332 -1.58 23.20 2.29
N ALA A 333 -2.24 22.22 2.91
CA ALA A 333 -1.79 20.85 3.11
C ALA A 333 -2.32 19.86 2.06
N ARG A 334 -3.04 20.34 1.04
CA ARG A 334 -3.46 19.57 -0.13
C ARG A 334 -2.32 19.46 -1.13
N ILE A 335 -1.59 18.36 -1.09
CA ILE A 335 -0.33 18.23 -1.85
C ILE A 335 -0.55 17.46 -3.15
N LYS A 336 -0.23 18.15 -4.26
CA LYS A 336 0.03 17.52 -5.56
C LYS A 336 1.54 17.38 -5.77
N LEU A 337 2.03 16.15 -5.85
CA LEU A 337 3.46 15.89 -6.04
C LEU A 337 3.91 16.32 -7.44
N LYS A 338 5.02 17.05 -7.53
CA LYS A 338 5.56 17.59 -8.79
C LYS A 338 7.07 17.38 -8.86
N LEU A 339 7.52 16.59 -9.84
CA LEU A 339 8.95 16.36 -10.06
C LEU A 339 9.72 17.66 -10.37
N SER A 340 9.08 18.62 -11.04
CA SER A 340 9.65 19.93 -11.36
C SER A 340 9.75 20.89 -10.15
N TYR A 341 9.09 20.57 -9.04
CA TYR A 341 9.11 21.35 -7.79
C TYR A 341 9.39 20.40 -6.61
N PRO A 342 10.65 19.94 -6.45
CA PRO A 342 10.98 19.00 -5.40
C PRO A 342 10.75 19.62 -4.01
N THR A 343 9.94 18.94 -3.21
CA THR A 343 9.57 19.35 -1.85
C THR A 343 9.64 18.12 -0.95
N GLU A 344 10.21 18.29 0.23
CA GLU A 344 10.09 17.29 1.29
C GLU A 344 8.94 17.63 2.23
N PHE A 345 8.31 16.60 2.79
CA PHE A 345 7.11 16.72 3.63
C PHE A 345 7.44 16.16 5.01
N HIS A 346 7.45 17.03 6.02
CA HIS A 346 7.86 16.70 7.37
C HIS A 346 6.71 16.93 8.35
N LEU A 347 6.44 15.96 9.22
CA LEU A 347 5.65 16.13 10.45
C LEU A 347 6.65 16.38 11.57
N VAL A 348 6.54 17.50 12.26
CA VAL A 348 7.49 17.90 13.31
C VAL A 348 6.78 18.28 14.59
N ASN A 349 7.45 18.06 15.72
CA ASN A 349 7.04 18.63 17.01
C ASN A 349 7.89 19.88 17.29
N PRO A 350 7.33 21.10 17.24
CA PRO A 350 8.09 22.32 17.46
C PRO A 350 8.54 22.52 18.92
N LEU A 351 7.90 21.81 19.87
CA LEU A 351 8.17 21.91 21.30
C LEU A 351 9.28 20.94 21.77
N LYS A 352 9.67 20.00 20.91
CA LYS A 352 10.68 18.98 21.20
C LYS A 352 11.84 19.12 20.23
N GLN A 353 13.04 19.26 20.77
CA GLN A 353 14.23 19.55 19.97
C GLN A 353 15.34 18.56 20.25
N SER A 354 16.07 18.25 19.19
CA SER A 354 17.38 17.62 19.29
C SER A 354 18.38 18.52 20.02
N ARG A 355 19.51 17.96 20.44
CA ARG A 355 20.63 18.71 21.05
C ARG A 355 21.13 19.89 20.19
N LEU A 356 20.91 19.84 18.87
CA LEU A 356 21.31 20.88 17.92
C LEU A 356 20.22 21.95 17.69
N GLY A 357 19.09 21.87 18.39
CA GLY A 357 17.97 22.81 18.25
C GLY A 357 17.05 22.54 17.05
N ASN A 358 17.25 21.45 16.30
CA ASN A 358 16.29 21.05 15.27
C ASN A 358 15.06 20.40 15.93
N PRO A 359 13.83 20.74 15.50
CA PRO A 359 12.64 20.05 15.98
C PRO A 359 12.69 18.57 15.62
N THR A 360 12.15 17.72 16.48
CA THR A 360 12.01 16.29 16.20
C THR A 360 10.93 16.09 15.14
N GLY A 361 11.07 15.07 14.30
CA GLY A 361 10.19 14.93 13.14
C GLY A 361 10.36 13.64 12.38
N TYR A 362 9.32 13.30 11.61
CA TYR A 362 9.34 12.26 10.59
C TYR A 362 9.14 12.89 9.21
N LYS A 363 9.81 12.32 8.22
CA LYS A 363 9.66 12.72 6.81
C LYS A 363 8.85 11.68 6.07
N VAL A 364 7.78 12.11 5.40
CA VAL A 364 7.05 11.27 4.46
C VAL A 364 7.85 11.21 3.16
N VAL A 365 8.19 9.99 2.73
CA VAL A 365 8.87 9.73 1.46
C VAL A 365 7.92 8.91 0.59
N PRO A 366 7.18 9.55 -0.34
CA PRO A 366 6.28 8.84 -1.22
C PRO A 366 7.04 7.83 -2.10
N GLY A 367 6.48 6.63 -2.24
CA GLY A 367 6.92 5.65 -3.22
C GLY A 367 6.38 5.95 -4.63
N GLY A 368 6.23 4.91 -5.45
CA GLY A 368 5.48 5.01 -6.70
C GLY A 368 4.06 5.51 -6.44
N ASN A 369 3.60 6.48 -7.22
CA ASN A 369 2.33 7.16 -7.02
C ASN A 369 1.65 7.49 -8.34
N ALA A 370 0.38 7.88 -8.25
CA ALA A 370 -0.46 8.28 -9.38
C ALA A 370 -1.29 9.51 -9.00
N ALA A 371 -1.88 10.14 -10.02
CA ALA A 371 -2.96 11.11 -9.87
C ALA A 371 -4.15 10.59 -10.66
N SER A 372 -5.37 10.71 -10.12
CA SER A 372 -6.57 10.40 -10.90
C SER A 372 -6.63 11.30 -12.14
N LEU A 373 -6.99 10.68 -13.27
CA LEU A 373 -7.19 11.34 -14.55
C LEU A 373 -8.68 11.48 -14.91
N LEU A 374 -9.59 11.05 -14.03
CA LEU A 374 -11.02 11.28 -14.19
C LEU A 374 -11.35 12.77 -14.06
N ASP A 375 -12.45 13.19 -14.70
CA ASP A 375 -12.97 14.55 -14.48
C ASP A 375 -13.42 14.71 -13.03
N LEU A 376 -13.24 15.90 -12.46
CA LEU A 376 -13.62 16.19 -11.08
C LEU A 376 -15.14 16.22 -10.88
N ASP A 377 -15.92 16.38 -11.95
CA ASP A 377 -17.38 16.32 -11.94
C ASP A 377 -17.95 14.92 -12.23
N ASP A 378 -17.10 13.94 -12.55
CA ASP A 378 -17.49 12.56 -12.79
C ASP A 378 -17.98 11.91 -11.48
N PRO A 379 -19.18 11.28 -11.42
CA PRO A 379 -19.70 10.67 -10.21
C PRO A 379 -18.74 9.77 -9.40
N PRO A 380 -17.96 8.84 -10.01
CA PRO A 380 -16.96 8.07 -9.27
C PRO A 380 -15.86 8.95 -8.65
N GLN A 381 -15.40 10.00 -9.35
CA GLN A 381 -14.38 10.91 -8.83
C GLN A 381 -14.91 11.81 -7.70
N ILE A 382 -16.17 12.24 -7.76
CA ILE A 382 -16.82 12.97 -6.66
C ILE A 382 -16.85 12.11 -5.39
N ARG A 383 -17.27 10.84 -5.52
CA ARG A 383 -17.27 9.89 -4.39
C ARG A 383 -15.85 9.66 -3.85
N ALA A 384 -14.88 9.55 -4.74
CA ALA A 384 -13.47 9.28 -4.42
C ALA A 384 -12.59 10.54 -4.36
N ALA A 385 -13.16 11.69 -3.97
CA ALA A 385 -12.46 12.98 -3.99
C ALA A 385 -11.20 13.02 -3.10
N PHE A 386 -11.06 12.05 -2.17
CA PHE A 386 -9.83 11.84 -1.41
C PHE A 386 -8.60 11.53 -2.30
N THR A 387 -8.80 11.07 -3.54
CA THR A 387 -7.72 10.82 -4.51
C THR A 387 -7.25 12.08 -5.24
N ASN A 388 -7.91 13.24 -5.05
CA ASN A 388 -7.59 14.49 -5.73
C ASN A 388 -6.20 15.04 -5.39
N ASN A 389 -5.60 14.59 -4.29
CA ASN A 389 -4.25 14.96 -3.85
C ASN A 389 -3.53 13.71 -3.30
N GLN A 390 -2.21 13.66 -3.41
CA GLN A 390 -1.41 12.53 -2.90
C GLN A 390 -1.17 12.61 -1.39
N ILE A 391 -1.22 13.82 -0.80
CA ILE A 391 -1.14 14.00 0.65
C ILE A 391 -2.21 15.01 1.05
N TRP A 392 -2.88 14.71 2.15
CA TRP A 392 -3.75 15.59 2.89
C TRP A 392 -3.23 15.64 4.32
N VAL A 393 -3.37 16.79 4.98
CA VAL A 393 -3.20 16.90 6.43
C VAL A 393 -4.40 17.64 6.96
N THR A 394 -5.09 17.00 7.89
CA THR A 394 -6.27 17.54 8.57
C THR A 394 -5.99 17.68 10.06
N ARG A 395 -6.79 18.47 10.74
CA ARG A 395 -6.85 18.42 12.19
C ARG A 395 -7.48 17.10 12.62
N TYR A 396 -6.96 16.49 13.68
CA TYR A 396 -7.57 15.30 14.26
C TYR A 396 -9.03 15.57 14.64
N ASP A 397 -9.92 14.72 14.13
CA ASP A 397 -11.29 14.53 14.58
C ASP A 397 -11.52 13.01 14.73
N ARG A 398 -12.21 12.61 15.80
CA ARG A 398 -12.47 11.19 16.08
C ARG A 398 -13.43 10.54 15.08
N THR A 399 -14.24 11.35 14.40
CA THR A 399 -15.30 10.91 13.48
C THR A 399 -14.86 10.89 12.01
N GLU A 400 -13.69 11.46 11.71
CA GLU A 400 -12.97 11.37 10.43
C GLU A 400 -11.94 10.22 10.48
#